data_AF-A0A7V2QXW9-F1
#
_entry.id   AF-A0A7V2QXW9-F1
#
_cell.length_a   1.000
_cell.length_b   1.000
_cell.length_c   1.000
_cell.angle_alpha   90.00
_cell.angle_beta   90.00
_cell.angle_gamma   90.00
#
_symmetry.space_group_name_H-M   'P 1'
#
loop_
_entity.id
_entity.type
_entity.pdbx_description
1 polymer ?
#
loop_
_entity_poly.entity_id
_entity_poly.type
_entity_poly.pdbx_seq_one_letter_code
_entity_poly.pdbx_strand_id
1 'polypeptide(L)'
;MNEQNFLENYLWPSADRLDRTFTHPLPKIEGLKKCGDFIVQCEYEDTFSTNIMTKYESDTLGVILKEVYKNTQNKVTGVFVRLVGTMSLVKPGYPRLSLDAAVSNVNLFTGEREDIKTTVAIHLRQVDPEQRKKVFQGFSEQAKEAGVSYQEREVEYAPDFWGSIWVTQLKGINLDIIRKLRDYAWSAYKRLMEETEEKTPFDYRPMQENSIFNSSRREHLSFKRMGLSVPVEAQAAFFSVLVSGI
;
A
#
# COMPACT_ATOMS: atom_id res chain seq x y z
N MET A 1 -11.72 9.39 -16.81
CA MET A 1 -11.69 10.12 -15.53
C MET A 1 -11.02 11.46 -15.74
N ASN A 2 -11.49 12.52 -15.08
CA ASN A 2 -10.90 13.85 -15.19
C ASN A 2 -9.77 13.99 -14.15
N GLU A 3 -8.54 14.20 -14.60
CA GLU A 3 -7.37 14.45 -13.75
C GLU A 3 -7.59 15.63 -12.79
N GLN A 4 -8.21 16.71 -13.28
CA GLN A 4 -8.52 17.88 -12.48
C GLN A 4 -9.41 17.51 -11.28
N ASN A 5 -10.44 16.69 -11.51
CA ASN A 5 -11.34 16.23 -10.47
C ASN A 5 -10.61 15.41 -9.40
N PHE A 6 -9.66 14.56 -9.79
CA PHE A 6 -8.83 13.82 -8.84
C PHE A 6 -7.95 14.77 -8.02
N LEU A 7 -7.29 15.73 -8.66
CA LEU A 7 -6.40 16.68 -7.99
C LEU A 7 -7.15 17.54 -6.96
N GLU A 8 -8.36 17.98 -7.29
CA GLU A 8 -9.19 18.85 -6.47
C GLU A 8 -9.93 18.12 -5.34
N ASN A 9 -10.38 16.89 -5.56
CA ASN A 9 -11.36 16.26 -4.65
C ASN A 9 -10.85 15.04 -3.89
N TYR A 10 -9.69 14.47 -4.26
CA TYR A 10 -9.21 13.24 -3.63
C TYR A 10 -8.88 13.42 -2.14
N LEU A 11 -9.75 12.89 -1.27
CA LEU A 11 -9.61 12.88 0.20
C LEU A 11 -9.21 14.22 0.80
N TRP A 12 -9.73 15.30 0.23
CA TRP A 12 -9.72 16.60 0.90
C TRP A 12 -10.76 16.61 2.03
N PRO A 13 -10.63 17.53 3.01
CA PRO A 13 -11.67 17.76 4.00
C PRO A 13 -12.99 18.03 3.29
N SER A 14 -13.89 17.05 3.33
CA SER A 14 -15.27 17.17 2.90
C SER A 14 -16.15 16.58 3.99
N ALA A 15 -17.35 17.12 4.14
CA ALA A 15 -18.28 16.76 5.21
C ALA A 15 -18.59 15.24 5.26
N ASP A 16 -18.40 14.51 4.15
CA ASP A 16 -18.78 13.10 3.98
C ASP A 16 -17.62 12.10 4.06
N ARG A 17 -16.43 12.53 4.49
CA ARG A 17 -15.25 11.72 4.89
C ARG A 17 -14.66 10.72 3.89
N LEU A 18 -15.26 10.41 2.73
CA LEU A 18 -14.60 9.67 1.64
C LEU A 18 -15.37 9.91 0.33
N ASP A 19 -14.78 10.64 -0.61
CA ASP A 19 -15.32 10.66 -1.97
C ASP A 19 -15.18 9.25 -2.59
N ARG A 20 -16.30 8.54 -2.69
CA ARG A 20 -16.36 7.18 -3.22
C ARG A 20 -15.99 7.09 -4.70
N THR A 21 -15.94 8.22 -5.41
CA THR A 21 -15.55 8.32 -6.83
C THR A 21 -14.17 7.71 -7.08
N PHE A 22 -13.26 7.77 -6.10
CA PHE A 22 -11.89 7.30 -6.24
C PHE A 22 -11.61 5.99 -5.52
N THR A 23 -12.67 5.26 -5.15
CA THR A 23 -12.54 3.93 -4.54
C THR A 23 -12.47 2.84 -5.59
N HIS A 24 -11.82 1.74 -5.23
CA HIS A 24 -11.71 0.55 -6.03
C HIS A 24 -12.62 -0.56 -5.48
N PRO A 25 -13.21 -1.39 -6.35
CA PRO A 25 -13.83 -2.61 -5.89
C PRO A 25 -12.80 -3.47 -5.14
N LEU A 26 -13.25 -4.16 -4.10
CA LEU A 26 -12.44 -5.16 -3.41
C LEU A 26 -12.20 -6.35 -4.36
N PRO A 27 -11.04 -7.02 -4.27
CA PRO A 27 -10.86 -8.31 -4.91
C PRO A 27 -11.95 -9.30 -4.49
N LYS A 28 -12.29 -10.24 -5.36
CA LYS A 28 -13.29 -11.27 -5.09
C LYS A 28 -12.77 -12.31 -4.09
N ILE A 29 -12.75 -11.95 -2.81
CA ILE A 29 -12.44 -12.82 -1.69
C ILE A 29 -13.76 -13.33 -1.10
N GLU A 30 -13.92 -14.64 -1.05
CA GLU A 30 -15.12 -15.27 -0.49
C GLU A 30 -15.29 -14.92 0.99
N GLY A 31 -16.53 -14.68 1.43
CA GLY A 31 -16.84 -14.42 2.85
C GLY A 31 -16.34 -13.08 3.39
N LEU A 32 -15.77 -12.21 2.56
CA LEU A 32 -15.14 -10.97 3.01
C LEU A 32 -16.19 -9.98 3.56
N LYS A 33 -16.11 -9.68 4.86
CA LYS A 33 -17.01 -8.76 5.58
C LYS A 33 -16.23 -7.62 6.20
N LYS A 34 -16.78 -6.40 6.12
CA LYS A 34 -16.21 -5.24 6.78
C LYS A 34 -16.32 -5.39 8.29
N CYS A 35 -15.22 -5.22 9.02
CA CYS A 35 -15.17 -5.39 10.47
C CYS A 35 -14.51 -4.23 11.22
N GLY A 36 -14.01 -3.20 10.53
CA GLY A 36 -13.52 -1.98 11.18
C GLY A 36 -13.21 -0.86 10.22
N ASP A 37 -13.29 0.37 10.73
CA ASP A 37 -12.83 1.58 10.06
C ASP A 37 -11.91 2.36 10.98
N PHE A 38 -10.85 2.91 10.39
CA PHE A 38 -9.90 3.77 11.06
C PHE A 38 -9.67 4.99 10.19
N ILE A 39 -9.84 6.17 10.78
CA ILE A 39 -9.58 7.44 10.11
C ILE A 39 -8.57 8.20 10.96
N VAL A 40 -7.42 8.51 10.37
CA VAL A 40 -6.39 9.33 10.99
C VAL A 40 -6.18 10.55 10.13
N GLN A 41 -6.48 11.72 10.67
CA GLN A 41 -6.26 13.00 10.02
C GLN A 41 -5.26 13.79 10.85
N CYS A 42 -4.29 14.41 10.17
CA CYS A 42 -3.42 15.38 10.79
C CYS A 42 -3.23 16.56 9.87
N GLU A 43 -3.09 17.73 10.47
CA GLU A 43 -2.62 18.93 9.82
C GLU A 43 -1.42 19.40 10.61
N TYR A 44 -0.28 19.54 9.94
CA TYR A 44 0.97 19.93 10.58
C TYR A 44 1.78 20.79 9.60
N GLU A 45 2.11 22.00 10.04
CA GLU A 45 2.68 23.06 9.18
C GLU A 45 1.81 23.25 7.92
N ASP A 46 2.43 23.27 6.74
CA ASP A 46 1.73 23.42 5.46
C ASP A 46 1.15 22.10 4.92
N THR A 47 1.31 20.99 5.64
CA THR A 47 0.91 19.66 5.15
C THR A 47 -0.36 19.16 5.80
N PHE A 48 -1.29 18.74 4.95
CA PHE A 48 -2.48 18.01 5.33
C PHE A 48 -2.29 16.53 5.02
N SER A 49 -2.64 15.65 5.97
CA SER A 49 -2.65 14.21 5.78
C SER A 49 -3.98 13.61 6.25
N THR A 50 -4.58 12.78 5.41
CA THR A 50 -5.74 11.94 5.76
C THR A 50 -5.42 10.50 5.40
N ASN A 51 -5.67 9.58 6.33
CA ASN A 51 -5.53 8.15 6.15
C ASN A 51 -6.86 7.50 6.52
N ILE A 52 -7.46 6.78 5.59
CA ILE A 52 -8.68 6.02 5.80
C ILE A 52 -8.31 4.57 5.55
N MET A 53 -8.50 3.75 6.57
CA MET A 53 -8.25 2.32 6.51
C MET A 53 -9.51 1.56 6.87
N THR A 54 -9.89 0.62 6.02
CA THR A 54 -11.01 -0.27 6.28
C THR A 54 -10.48 -1.69 6.42
N LYS A 55 -10.78 -2.32 7.55
CA LYS A 55 -10.48 -3.73 7.81
C LYS A 55 -11.67 -4.57 7.35
N TYR A 56 -11.36 -5.62 6.60
CA TYR A 56 -12.26 -6.68 6.22
C TYR A 56 -11.68 -8.03 6.64
N GLU A 57 -12.56 -8.98 6.92
CA GLU A 57 -12.19 -10.33 7.33
C GLU A 57 -13.11 -11.34 6.65
N SER A 58 -12.52 -12.39 6.09
CA SER A 58 -13.23 -13.49 5.47
C SER A 58 -13.62 -14.52 6.51
N ASP A 59 -14.93 -14.75 6.69
CA ASP A 59 -15.43 -15.80 7.57
C ASP A 59 -15.27 -17.21 6.98
N THR A 60 -15.06 -17.32 5.66
CA THR A 60 -14.79 -18.60 4.99
C THR A 60 -13.30 -18.96 4.96
N LEU A 61 -12.43 -18.01 4.62
CA LEU A 61 -11.00 -18.26 4.34
C LEU A 61 -10.06 -17.82 5.47
N GLY A 62 -10.56 -17.06 6.47
CA GLY A 62 -9.72 -16.49 7.53
C GLY A 62 -8.76 -15.39 7.06
N VAL A 63 -8.94 -14.89 5.83
CA VAL A 63 -8.11 -13.83 5.24
C VAL A 63 -8.56 -12.48 5.77
N ILE A 64 -7.62 -11.70 6.28
CA ILE A 64 -7.77 -10.30 6.64
C ILE A 64 -7.27 -9.45 5.47
N LEU A 65 -8.14 -8.56 4.99
CA LEU A 65 -7.81 -7.52 4.02
C LEU A 65 -7.91 -6.16 4.71
N LYS A 66 -6.85 -5.35 4.63
CA LYS A 66 -6.93 -3.93 4.98
C LYS A 66 -6.76 -3.11 3.73
N GLU A 67 -7.74 -2.28 3.43
CA GLU A 67 -7.72 -1.33 2.33
C GLU A 67 -7.37 0.06 2.86
N VAL A 68 -6.49 0.77 2.16
CA VAL A 68 -5.96 2.07 2.57
C VAL A 68 -6.14 3.09 1.46
N TYR A 69 -6.73 4.22 1.84
CA TYR A 69 -6.78 5.45 1.06
C TYR A 69 -6.07 6.55 1.87
N LYS A 70 -4.98 7.12 1.32
CA LYS A 70 -4.18 8.16 1.98
C LYS A 70 -4.06 9.37 1.07
N ASN A 71 -4.17 10.56 1.61
CA ASN A 71 -3.74 11.80 0.98
C ASN A 71 -2.71 12.44 1.90
N THR A 72 -1.57 12.86 1.36
CA THR A 72 -0.59 13.68 2.07
C THR A 72 -0.16 14.76 1.10
N GLN A 73 -0.50 16.01 1.41
CA GLN A 73 -0.34 17.13 0.49
C GLN A 73 0.14 18.39 1.21
N ASN A 74 1.17 19.02 0.67
CA ASN A 74 1.54 20.38 1.02
C ASN A 74 0.58 21.35 0.34
N LYS A 75 -0.14 22.14 1.14
CA LYS A 75 -1.18 23.08 0.69
C LYS A 75 -0.62 24.31 -0.05
N VAL A 76 0.64 24.64 0.19
CA VAL A 76 1.32 25.81 -0.41
C VAL A 76 1.99 25.43 -1.72
N THR A 77 2.78 24.36 -1.72
CA THR A 77 3.57 23.96 -2.90
C THR A 77 2.77 23.09 -3.87
N GLY A 78 1.71 22.43 -3.39
CA GLY A 78 0.94 21.45 -4.16
C GLY A 78 1.66 20.11 -4.38
N VAL A 79 2.77 19.85 -3.68
CA VAL A 79 3.40 18.53 -3.66
C VAL A 79 2.49 17.55 -2.92
N PHE A 80 2.32 16.34 -3.45
CA PHE A 80 1.50 15.30 -2.83
C PHE A 80 1.99 13.87 -3.06
N VAL A 81 1.63 13.01 -2.11
CA VAL A 81 1.65 11.55 -2.23
C VAL A 81 0.29 11.01 -1.79
N ARG A 82 -0.38 10.27 -2.67
CA ARG A 82 -1.72 9.73 -2.44
C ARG A 82 -1.72 8.21 -2.59
N LEU A 83 -2.11 7.47 -1.57
CA LEU A 83 -2.34 6.03 -1.71
C LEU A 83 -3.78 5.82 -2.15
N VAL A 84 -3.98 5.18 -3.30
CA VAL A 84 -5.30 4.99 -3.92
C VAL A 84 -5.64 3.50 -3.91
N GLY A 85 -6.23 3.04 -2.82
CA GLY A 85 -6.60 1.64 -2.68
C GLY A 85 -5.40 0.70 -2.51
N THR A 86 -4.40 1.13 -1.73
CA THR A 86 -3.38 0.24 -1.18
C THR A 86 -4.04 -0.90 -0.41
N MET A 87 -3.50 -2.11 -0.48
CA MET A 87 -4.05 -3.27 0.21
C MET A 87 -3.00 -4.02 1.02
N SER A 88 -3.40 -4.55 2.17
CA SER A 88 -2.66 -5.53 2.95
C SER A 88 -3.48 -6.80 3.07
N LEU A 89 -2.90 -7.93 2.70
CA LEU A 89 -3.51 -9.25 2.77
C LEU A 89 -2.73 -10.11 3.75
N VAL A 90 -3.45 -10.79 4.66
CA VAL A 90 -2.85 -11.75 5.57
C VAL A 90 -3.86 -12.80 5.99
N LYS A 91 -3.46 -14.08 5.94
CA LYS A 91 -4.12 -15.18 6.67
C LYS A 91 -3.16 -15.59 7.79
N PRO A 92 -3.62 -15.74 9.05
CA PRO A 92 -2.78 -16.27 10.12
C PRO A 92 -2.05 -17.54 9.68
N GLY A 93 -0.75 -17.60 9.96
CA GLY A 93 0.11 -18.70 9.53
C GLY A 93 0.78 -18.54 8.16
N TYR A 94 0.45 -17.47 7.41
CA TYR A 94 1.04 -17.14 6.12
C TYR A 94 1.73 -15.77 6.15
N PRO A 95 2.76 -15.53 5.31
CA PRO A 95 3.41 -14.22 5.23
C PRO A 95 2.43 -13.14 4.79
N ARG A 96 2.69 -11.89 5.20
CA ARG A 96 1.88 -10.74 4.82
C ARG A 96 2.25 -10.23 3.43
N LEU A 97 1.25 -10.09 2.56
CA LEU A 97 1.38 -9.41 1.26
C LEU A 97 0.89 -7.96 1.39
N SER A 98 1.62 -7.01 0.83
CA SER A 98 1.19 -5.61 0.74
C SER A 98 1.32 -5.11 -0.69
N LEU A 99 0.32 -4.37 -1.16
CA LEU A 99 0.33 -3.65 -2.42
C LEU A 99 0.18 -2.16 -2.11
N ASP A 100 1.23 -1.38 -2.29
CA ASP A 100 1.26 0.06 -2.10
C ASP A 100 1.03 0.75 -3.45
N ALA A 101 -0.14 1.35 -3.64
CA ALA A 101 -0.54 2.02 -4.88
C ALA A 101 -0.52 3.54 -4.70
N ALA A 102 0.61 4.16 -5.03
CA ALA A 102 0.84 5.59 -4.86
C ALA A 102 0.63 6.37 -6.16
N VAL A 103 -0.07 7.49 -6.08
CA VAL A 103 -0.08 8.56 -7.09
C VAL A 103 0.64 9.76 -6.49
N SER A 104 1.69 10.25 -7.15
CA SER A 104 2.48 11.39 -6.65
C SER A 104 2.95 12.29 -7.78
N ASN A 105 3.25 13.55 -7.45
CA ASN A 105 3.97 14.51 -8.31
C ASN A 105 5.37 14.83 -7.76
N VAL A 106 5.93 13.88 -7.02
CA VAL A 106 7.24 13.97 -6.37
C VAL A 106 7.93 12.62 -6.43
N ASN A 107 9.23 12.67 -6.68
CA ASN A 107 10.08 11.50 -6.72
C ASN A 107 10.29 10.98 -5.30
N LEU A 108 9.82 9.76 -5.04
CA LEU A 108 9.85 9.17 -3.70
C LEU A 108 11.27 8.90 -3.17
N PHE A 109 12.29 8.96 -4.03
CA PHE A 109 13.70 8.74 -3.68
C PHE A 109 14.49 10.04 -3.56
N THR A 110 14.35 10.95 -4.54
CA THR A 110 15.12 12.21 -4.57
C THR A 110 14.43 13.36 -3.84
N GLY A 111 13.10 13.30 -3.69
CA GLY A 111 12.30 14.40 -3.14
C GLY A 111 11.97 15.51 -4.15
N GLU A 112 12.46 15.39 -5.38
CA GLU A 112 12.27 16.40 -6.43
C GLU A 112 10.86 16.30 -7.02
N ARG A 113 10.28 17.47 -7.33
CA ARG A 113 8.99 17.54 -8.02
C ARG A 113 9.13 17.03 -9.46
N GLU A 114 8.12 16.30 -9.91
CA GLU A 114 8.09 15.67 -11.22
C GLU A 114 6.64 15.61 -11.76
N ASP A 115 6.49 15.17 -13.01
CA ASP A 115 5.18 14.85 -13.59
C ASP A 115 4.42 13.85 -12.71
N ILE A 116 3.10 13.97 -12.67
CA ILE A 116 2.25 13.02 -11.94
C ILE A 116 2.52 11.60 -12.46
N LYS A 117 2.72 10.67 -11.54
CA LYS A 117 2.91 9.25 -11.85
C LYS A 117 2.16 8.35 -10.88
N THR A 118 1.84 7.16 -11.35
CA THR A 118 1.33 6.06 -10.55
C THR A 118 2.45 5.06 -10.33
N THR A 119 2.77 4.76 -9.07
CA THR A 119 3.72 3.73 -8.67
C THR A 119 2.97 2.66 -7.89
N VAL A 120 3.11 1.39 -8.29
CA VAL A 120 2.58 0.27 -7.50
C VAL A 120 3.76 -0.61 -7.08
N ALA A 121 3.90 -0.80 -5.77
CA ALA A 121 4.91 -1.65 -5.16
C ALA A 121 4.24 -2.81 -4.43
N ILE A 122 4.72 -4.03 -4.66
CA ILE A 122 4.21 -5.25 -4.03
C ILE A 122 5.32 -5.84 -3.17
N HIS A 123 4.99 -6.00 -1.89
CA HIS A 123 5.86 -6.54 -0.86
C HIS A 123 5.33 -7.91 -0.40
N LEU A 124 6.21 -8.90 -0.34
CA LEU A 124 5.94 -10.18 0.32
C LEU A 124 7.07 -10.44 1.30
N ARG A 125 6.82 -10.10 2.56
CA ARG A 125 7.82 -10.11 3.65
C ARG A 125 7.77 -11.46 4.37
N GLN A 126 8.88 -11.84 5.00
CA GLN A 126 9.01 -13.07 5.79
C GLN A 126 8.65 -14.35 5.03
N VAL A 127 8.95 -14.35 3.73
CA VAL A 127 8.74 -15.48 2.83
C VAL A 127 10.09 -16.00 2.34
N ASP A 128 10.16 -17.30 2.06
CA ASP A 128 11.33 -17.92 1.45
C ASP A 128 11.58 -17.33 0.04
N PRO A 129 12.85 -17.09 -0.36
CA PRO A 129 13.17 -16.47 -1.65
C PRO A 129 12.54 -17.20 -2.85
N GLU A 130 12.53 -18.54 -2.84
CA GLU A 130 11.93 -19.34 -3.92
C GLU A 130 10.41 -19.19 -4.00
N GLN A 131 9.73 -19.10 -2.85
CA GLN A 131 8.29 -18.82 -2.80
C GLN A 131 8.00 -17.40 -3.29
N ARG A 132 8.82 -16.42 -2.89
CA ARG A 132 8.71 -15.02 -3.38
C ARG A 132 8.83 -14.98 -4.90
N LYS A 133 9.84 -15.66 -5.45
CA LYS A 133 10.09 -15.71 -6.88
C LYS A 133 8.90 -16.27 -7.65
N LYS A 134 8.26 -17.35 -7.17
CA LYS A 134 7.05 -17.91 -7.78
C LYS A 134 5.89 -16.90 -7.80
N VAL A 135 5.66 -16.22 -6.67
CA VAL A 135 4.62 -15.19 -6.55
C VAL A 135 4.91 -14.00 -7.49
N PHE A 136 6.16 -13.52 -7.52
CA PHE A 136 6.60 -12.41 -8.37
C PHE A 136 6.62 -12.75 -9.86
N GLN A 137 6.88 -14.00 -10.22
CA GLN A 137 6.75 -14.47 -11.59
C GLN A 137 5.29 -14.38 -12.06
N GLY A 138 4.32 -14.76 -11.22
CA GLY A 138 2.89 -14.60 -11.55
C GLY A 138 2.50 -13.14 -11.82
N PHE A 139 2.96 -12.21 -10.98
CA PHE A 139 2.75 -10.77 -11.22
C PHE A 139 3.39 -10.29 -12.51
N SER A 140 4.60 -10.77 -12.78
CA SER A 140 5.40 -10.40 -13.94
C SER A 140 4.74 -10.84 -15.25
N GLU A 141 4.20 -12.06 -15.29
CA GLU A 141 3.46 -12.59 -16.45
C GLU A 141 2.20 -11.74 -16.72
N GLN A 142 1.41 -11.49 -15.67
CA GLN A 142 0.19 -10.69 -15.76
C GLN A 142 0.47 -9.21 -16.11
N ALA A 143 1.55 -8.63 -15.61
CA ALA A 143 1.97 -7.28 -15.95
C ALA A 143 2.40 -7.18 -17.42
N LYS A 144 3.14 -8.18 -17.94
CA LYS A 144 3.51 -8.25 -19.36
C LYS A 144 2.27 -8.34 -20.25
N GLU A 145 1.31 -9.20 -19.90
CA GLU A 145 0.03 -9.30 -20.61
C GLU A 145 -0.76 -7.98 -20.60
N ALA A 146 -0.67 -7.22 -19.51
CA ALA A 146 -1.28 -5.91 -19.37
C ALA A 146 -0.48 -4.76 -20.03
N GLY A 147 0.67 -5.04 -20.65
CA GLY A 147 1.54 -4.03 -21.25
C GLY A 147 2.24 -3.12 -20.23
N VAL A 148 2.43 -3.60 -19.01
CA VAL A 148 3.00 -2.84 -17.88
C VAL A 148 4.45 -3.25 -17.66
N SER A 149 5.37 -2.29 -17.72
CA SER A 149 6.77 -2.51 -17.35
C SER A 149 6.90 -2.66 -15.84
N TYR A 150 7.82 -3.49 -15.39
CA TYR A 150 8.08 -3.72 -13.98
C TYR A 150 9.56 -4.00 -13.75
N GLN A 151 9.94 -3.99 -12.48
CA GLN A 151 11.26 -4.36 -12.00
C GLN A 151 11.14 -4.96 -10.61
N GLU A 152 12.07 -5.84 -10.27
CA GLU A 152 12.29 -6.28 -8.89
C GLU A 152 13.46 -5.47 -8.32
N ARG A 153 13.27 -4.91 -7.12
CA ARG A 153 14.29 -4.11 -6.43
C ARG A 153 14.55 -4.68 -5.06
N GLU A 154 15.82 -4.82 -4.72
CA GLU A 154 16.23 -4.97 -3.33
C GLU A 154 16.37 -3.59 -2.68
N VAL A 155 16.09 -3.53 -1.39
CA VAL A 155 16.25 -2.31 -0.61
C VAL A 155 17.42 -2.54 0.33
N GLU A 156 18.57 -1.96 -0.02
CA GLU A 156 19.86 -2.18 0.66
C GLU A 156 19.79 -2.02 2.20
N TYR A 157 18.96 -1.08 2.66
CA TYR A 157 18.80 -0.78 4.08
C TYR A 157 17.62 -1.52 4.75
N ALA A 158 16.91 -2.39 4.03
CA ALA A 158 15.81 -3.17 4.60
C ALA A 158 16.35 -4.43 5.28
N PRO A 159 15.71 -4.91 6.37
CA PRO A 159 16.08 -6.18 6.97
C PRO A 159 15.96 -7.34 5.97
N ASP A 160 16.73 -8.41 6.16
CA ASP A 160 16.72 -9.59 5.27
C ASP A 160 15.32 -10.17 5.05
N PHE A 161 14.48 -10.15 6.08
CA PHE A 161 13.10 -10.64 5.99
C PHE A 161 12.20 -9.79 5.08
N TRP A 162 12.62 -8.58 4.69
CA TRP A 162 11.86 -7.70 3.81
C TRP A 162 11.86 -8.20 2.37
N GLY A 163 13.02 -8.71 1.92
CA GLY A 163 13.21 -9.21 0.57
C GLY A 163 13.12 -8.18 -0.54
N SER A 164 13.13 -8.69 -1.77
CA SER A 164 12.89 -7.89 -2.96
C SER A 164 11.45 -7.38 -3.03
N ILE A 165 11.26 -6.28 -3.74
CA ILE A 165 9.98 -5.61 -3.97
C ILE A 165 9.72 -5.63 -5.47
N TRP A 166 8.54 -6.07 -5.87
CA TRP A 166 8.08 -5.94 -7.25
C TRP A 166 7.48 -4.54 -7.44
N VAL A 167 7.95 -3.78 -8.43
CA VAL A 167 7.55 -2.38 -8.62
C VAL A 167 7.22 -2.10 -10.09
N THR A 168 6.12 -1.39 -10.33
CA THR A 168 5.81 -0.76 -11.62
C THR A 168 5.57 0.73 -11.46
N GLN A 169 5.86 1.49 -12.53
CA GLN A 169 5.66 2.93 -12.59
C GLN A 169 5.05 3.32 -13.94
N LEU A 170 4.02 4.14 -13.91
CA LEU A 170 3.30 4.63 -15.09
C LEU A 170 3.12 6.15 -15.03
N LYS A 171 3.18 6.81 -16.18
CA LYS A 171 2.90 8.24 -16.29
C LYS A 171 1.41 8.52 -16.03
N GLY A 172 1.12 9.57 -15.26
CA GLY A 172 -0.23 10.01 -14.95
C GLY A 172 -0.94 9.15 -13.89
N ILE A 173 -2.25 9.34 -13.77
CA ILE A 173 -3.13 8.67 -12.82
C ILE A 173 -3.71 7.40 -13.48
N ASN A 174 -3.31 6.21 -13.01
CA ASN A 174 -3.64 4.93 -13.65
C ASN A 174 -4.48 4.01 -12.74
N LEU A 175 -5.70 4.43 -12.41
CA LEU A 175 -6.60 3.68 -11.52
C LEU A 175 -6.98 2.29 -12.08
N ASP A 176 -7.09 2.14 -13.41
CA ASP A 176 -7.39 0.83 -14.01
C ASP A 176 -6.28 -0.19 -13.78
N ILE A 177 -5.02 0.24 -13.84
CA ILE A 177 -3.87 -0.62 -13.55
C ILE A 177 -3.81 -0.95 -12.07
N ILE A 178 -4.09 0.00 -11.18
CA ILE A 178 -4.18 -0.27 -9.73
C ILE A 178 -5.23 -1.36 -9.47
N ARG A 179 -6.42 -1.24 -10.06
CA ARG A 179 -7.48 -2.25 -9.93
C ARG A 179 -7.02 -3.64 -10.40
N LYS A 180 -6.41 -3.74 -11.58
CA LYS A 180 -5.89 -5.03 -12.09
C LYS A 180 -4.84 -5.62 -11.16
N LEU A 181 -3.87 -4.82 -10.70
CA LEU A 181 -2.81 -5.29 -9.81
C LEU A 181 -3.34 -5.72 -8.44
N ARG A 182 -4.44 -5.13 -7.96
CA ARG A 182 -5.15 -5.59 -6.74
C ARG A 182 -5.73 -6.99 -6.91
N ASP A 183 -6.38 -7.28 -8.04
CA ASP A 183 -6.91 -8.61 -8.35
C ASP A 183 -5.78 -9.65 -8.53
N TYR A 184 -4.70 -9.24 -9.17
CA TYR A 184 -3.48 -10.05 -9.30
C TYR A 184 -2.85 -10.33 -7.94
N ALA A 185 -2.83 -9.36 -7.03
CA ALA A 185 -2.28 -9.52 -5.69
C ALA A 185 -3.05 -10.53 -4.87
N TRP A 186 -4.38 -10.50 -4.95
CA TRP A 186 -5.20 -11.53 -4.34
C TRP A 186 -4.96 -12.90 -4.98
N SER A 187 -4.95 -12.99 -6.31
CA SER A 187 -4.77 -14.26 -7.03
C SER A 187 -3.43 -14.93 -6.68
N ALA A 188 -2.36 -14.14 -6.62
CA ALA A 188 -1.03 -14.62 -6.26
C ALA A 188 -0.95 -15.02 -4.78
N TYR A 189 -1.61 -14.27 -3.89
CA TYR A 189 -1.67 -14.61 -2.47
C TYR A 189 -2.47 -15.91 -2.22
N LYS A 190 -3.60 -16.07 -2.92
CA LYS A 190 -4.39 -17.29 -2.89
C LYS A 190 -3.56 -18.50 -3.32
N ARG A 191 -2.84 -18.38 -4.44
CA ARG A 191 -1.93 -19.42 -4.94
C ARG A 191 -0.83 -19.76 -3.93
N LEU A 192 -0.24 -18.75 -3.28
CA LEU A 192 0.73 -18.98 -2.20
C LEU A 192 0.13 -19.85 -1.09
N MET A 193 -1.11 -19.56 -0.65
CA MET A 193 -1.78 -20.35 0.39
C MET A 193 -2.10 -21.78 -0.07
N GLU A 194 -2.40 -21.99 -1.34
CA GLU A 194 -2.70 -23.30 -1.92
C GLU A 194 -1.43 -24.15 -2.13
N GLU A 195 -0.29 -23.51 -2.42
CA GLU A 195 0.98 -24.18 -2.71
C GLU A 195 1.90 -24.32 -1.49
N THR A 196 1.53 -23.74 -0.34
CA THR A 196 2.38 -23.74 0.86
C THR A 196 1.61 -24.10 2.11
N GLU A 197 2.33 -24.71 3.06
CA GLU A 197 1.75 -25.08 4.34
C GLU A 197 1.68 -23.87 5.27
N GLU A 198 0.58 -23.80 6.02
CA GLU A 198 0.40 -22.84 7.09
C GLU A 198 1.46 -23.08 8.18
N LYS A 199 2.19 -22.04 8.57
CA LYS A 199 3.18 -22.11 9.66
C LYS A 199 2.51 -21.71 10.97
N THR A 200 2.38 -22.63 11.91
CA THR A 200 1.76 -22.35 13.22
C THR A 200 2.73 -22.69 14.36
N PRO A 201 3.24 -21.68 15.11
CA PRO A 201 2.98 -20.24 14.98
C PRO A 201 3.83 -19.57 13.88
N PHE A 202 3.26 -18.56 13.20
CA PHE A 202 4.00 -17.62 12.35
C PHE A 202 4.37 -16.38 13.18
N ASP A 203 5.66 -16.07 13.30
CA ASP A 203 6.11 -14.92 14.08
C ASP A 203 6.07 -13.62 13.26
N TYR A 204 5.02 -12.81 13.41
CA TYR A 204 4.89 -11.52 12.71
C TYR A 204 5.66 -10.36 13.37
N ARG A 205 6.21 -10.55 14.58
CA ARG A 205 6.82 -9.47 15.36
C ARG A 205 7.93 -8.72 14.61
N PRO A 206 8.87 -9.38 13.91
CA PRO A 206 9.93 -8.66 13.20
C PRO A 206 9.39 -7.66 12.18
N MET A 207 8.36 -8.04 11.43
CA MET A 207 7.72 -7.17 10.45
C MET A 207 6.86 -6.09 11.09
N GLN A 208 6.13 -6.42 12.17
CA GLN A 208 5.31 -5.46 12.92
C GLN A 208 6.19 -4.35 13.51
N GLU A 209 7.23 -4.71 14.27
CA GLU A 209 8.15 -3.76 14.90
C GLU A 209 8.87 -2.90 13.86
N ASN A 210 9.39 -3.51 12.79
CA ASN A 210 10.04 -2.75 11.74
C ASN A 210 9.07 -1.77 11.05
N SER A 211 7.82 -2.17 10.82
CA SER A 211 6.82 -1.28 10.22
C SER A 211 6.49 -0.10 11.15
N ILE A 212 6.27 -0.38 12.45
CA ILE A 212 5.86 0.63 13.43
C ILE A 212 6.98 1.63 13.73
N PHE A 213 8.23 1.16 13.86
CA PHE A 213 9.34 2.01 14.33
C PHE A 213 10.29 2.46 13.22
N ASN A 214 10.73 1.54 12.36
CA ASN A 214 11.75 1.86 11.35
C ASN A 214 11.12 2.46 10.08
N SER A 215 10.06 1.86 9.56
CA SER A 215 9.35 2.38 8.38
C SER A 215 8.71 3.73 8.66
N SER A 216 8.09 3.92 9.82
CA SER A 216 7.51 5.22 10.22
C SER A 216 8.55 6.34 10.24
N ARG A 217 9.72 6.10 10.88
CA ARG A 217 10.82 7.06 10.91
C ARG A 217 11.38 7.35 9.52
N ARG A 218 11.55 6.32 8.69
CA ARG A 218 12.05 6.47 7.32
C ARG A 218 11.07 7.25 6.44
N GLU A 219 9.77 6.95 6.51
CA GLU A 219 8.75 7.67 5.75
C GLU A 219 8.65 9.12 6.20
N HIS A 220 8.71 9.40 7.51
CA HIS A 220 8.81 10.76 8.04
C HIS A 220 9.99 11.55 7.43
N LEU A 221 11.19 10.97 7.46
CA LEU A 221 12.38 11.61 6.87
C LEU A 221 12.26 11.78 5.35
N SER A 222 11.65 10.81 4.66
CA SER A 222 11.43 10.90 3.22
C SER A 222 10.44 12.01 2.88
N PHE A 223 9.34 12.11 3.61
CA PHE A 223 8.36 13.19 3.46
C PHE A 223 8.99 14.56 3.71
N LYS A 224 9.82 14.70 4.74
CA LYS A 224 10.54 15.95 4.98
C LYS A 224 11.39 16.38 3.78
N ARG A 225 12.08 15.44 3.12
CA ARG A 225 12.85 15.70 1.89
C ARG A 225 11.97 16.10 0.70
N MET A 226 10.72 15.64 0.65
CA MET A 226 9.73 15.99 -0.37
C MET A 226 9.04 17.34 -0.11
N GLY A 227 9.36 18.03 1.00
CA GLY A 227 8.60 19.21 1.43
C GLY A 227 7.22 18.89 2.01
N LEU A 228 7.04 17.67 2.51
CA LEU A 228 5.86 17.20 3.24
C LEU A 228 6.18 17.07 4.73
N SER A 229 5.30 17.60 5.58
CA SER A 229 5.47 17.60 7.03
C SER A 229 4.42 16.69 7.67
N VAL A 230 4.75 15.42 7.86
CA VAL A 230 3.91 14.49 8.64
C VAL A 230 4.68 14.03 9.88
N PRO A 231 4.16 14.23 11.11
CA PRO A 231 4.82 13.78 12.33
C PRO A 231 5.12 12.28 12.32
N VAL A 232 6.23 11.88 12.95
CA VAL A 232 6.62 10.46 13.01
C VAL A 232 5.60 9.63 13.78
N GLU A 233 4.95 10.23 14.78
CA GLU A 233 3.88 9.63 15.59
C GLU A 233 2.65 9.33 14.74
N ALA A 234 2.30 10.20 13.79
CA ALA A 234 1.21 9.96 12.86
C ALA A 234 1.53 8.80 11.90
N GLN A 235 2.78 8.68 11.45
CA GLN A 235 3.22 7.51 10.66
C GLN A 235 3.21 6.23 11.50
N ALA A 236 3.70 6.28 12.75
CA ALA A 236 3.71 5.14 13.65
C ALA A 236 2.28 4.66 13.96
N ALA A 237 1.34 5.58 14.16
CA ALA A 237 -0.09 5.27 14.32
C ALA A 237 -0.65 4.60 13.05
N PHE A 238 -0.36 5.15 11.86
CA PHE A 238 -0.75 4.53 10.59
C PHE A 238 -0.23 3.08 10.46
N PHE A 239 1.07 2.85 10.69
CA PHE A 239 1.63 1.50 10.60
C PHE A 239 1.11 0.57 11.69
N SER A 240 0.85 1.07 12.90
CA SER A 240 0.24 0.28 13.98
C SER A 240 -1.13 -0.24 13.59
N VAL A 241 -1.98 0.62 13.01
CA VAL A 241 -3.29 0.20 12.49
C VAL A 241 -3.12 -0.72 11.29
N LEU A 242 -2.12 -0.51 10.43
CA LEU A 242 -1.88 -1.36 9.26
C LEU A 242 -1.49 -2.79 9.65
N VAL A 243 -0.77 -2.99 10.75
CA VAL A 243 -0.29 -4.32 11.18
C VAL A 243 -1.07 -4.92 12.36
N SER A 244 -2.09 -4.22 12.88
CA SER A 244 -2.94 -4.69 13.98
C SER A 244 -3.79 -5.93 13.64
N GLY A 245 -4.06 -6.79 14.63
CA GLY A 245 -4.91 -7.97 14.42
C GLY A 245 -4.33 -8.99 13.45
N ILE A 246 -2.99 -8.99 13.31
CA ILE A 246 -2.18 -10.03 12.67
C ILE A 246 -1.45 -10.78 13.78
#